data_AF-A0A8J9VYE5-F1
#
_entry.id   AF-A0A8J9VYE5-F1
#
_cell.length_a   1.000
_cell.length_b   1.000
_cell.length_c   1.000
_cell.angle_alpha   90.00
_cell.angle_beta   90.00
_cell.angle_gamma   90.00
#
_symmetry.space_group_name_H-M   'P 1'
#
loop_
_entity.id
_entity.type
_entity.pdbx_description
1 polymer ?
#
loop_
_entity_poly.entity_id
_entity_poly.type
_entity_poly.pdbx_seq_one_letter_code
_entity_poly.pdbx_strand_id
1 'polypeptide(L)'
;MSNVEHSRKIKNKKLAKPIHSFFKKPHVNCPHENSVAELELKLCSFMAEHNILFQTMDHLSEIIKSIPDSKIASDIKLKRTKCTGVIKNVIGECHKSDLKTLLKTTKFSVLVDESTDISSVKTMCIVVRLYDPETHKISRLLWELRPLFEKNDFDAANQGATGEAIYKSIIRSFQDENVPTENIIGFASDGASVLMGQHNSVASRFISNNPGIIIIKCICHSLHLCASEACKKLPRRNVYGFFKHSSKRQSEFIEFQAFTNTKVHKLLHPSQTRWLSLLAVVNRLLEQWESLKLFFTRELDERIVSAEHTFNDLNDPFMKLYFIFLQWVLPKFVNLNEYFQKKRRRNNRTQQKKESNLSRASVVLHGTKLCCYK
;
A
#
# COMPACT_ATOMS: atom_id res chain seq x y z
N MET A 1 -35.83 -14.48 -45.29
CA MET A 1 -35.61 -13.33 -44.38
C MET A 1 -34.13 -12.92 -44.22
N SER A 2 -33.12 -13.62 -44.76
CA SER A 2 -31.69 -13.24 -44.56
C SER A 2 -31.13 -12.19 -45.55
N ASN A 3 -31.70 -12.03 -46.75
CA ASN A 3 -31.16 -11.10 -47.76
C ASN A 3 -31.41 -9.61 -47.49
N VAL A 4 -32.45 -9.28 -46.70
CA VAL A 4 -32.79 -7.89 -46.36
C VAL A 4 -31.85 -7.33 -45.29
N GLU A 5 -31.45 -8.16 -44.31
CA GLU A 5 -30.47 -7.79 -43.29
C GLU A 5 -29.08 -7.61 -43.86
N HIS A 6 -28.67 -8.46 -44.82
CA HIS A 6 -27.37 -8.34 -45.46
C HIS A 6 -27.26 -7.04 -46.28
N SER A 7 -28.31 -6.68 -47.03
CA SER A 7 -28.38 -5.41 -47.77
C SER A 7 -28.38 -4.17 -46.86
N ARG A 8 -29.04 -4.23 -45.68
CA ARG A 8 -28.98 -3.15 -44.68
C ARG A 8 -27.58 -2.99 -44.08
N LYS A 9 -26.89 -4.09 -43.77
CA LYS A 9 -25.50 -4.06 -43.28
C LYS A 9 -24.51 -3.50 -44.32
N ILE A 10 -24.71 -3.81 -45.61
CA ILE A 10 -23.87 -3.29 -46.70
C ILE A 10 -24.12 -1.79 -46.94
N LYS A 11 -25.37 -1.33 -46.87
CA LYS A 11 -25.70 0.12 -46.94
C LYS A 11 -25.10 0.92 -45.78
N ASN A 12 -25.13 0.38 -44.55
CA ASN A 12 -24.50 1.02 -43.39
C ASN A 12 -22.96 1.06 -43.49
N LYS A 13 -22.34 0.09 -44.17
CA LYS A 13 -20.89 0.06 -44.40
C LYS A 13 -20.41 1.15 -45.38
N LYS A 14 -21.28 1.60 -46.31
CA LYS A 14 -20.99 2.70 -47.25
C LYS A 14 -21.12 4.09 -46.63
N LEU A 15 -21.82 4.24 -45.51
CA LEU A 15 -22.00 5.50 -44.78
C LEU A 15 -20.96 5.71 -43.66
N ALA A 16 -20.19 4.68 -43.30
CA ALA A 16 -19.15 4.78 -42.29
C ALA A 16 -17.92 5.47 -42.88
N LYS A 17 -17.57 6.64 -42.34
CA LYS A 17 -16.31 7.31 -42.69
C LYS A 17 -15.14 6.35 -42.43
N PRO A 18 -14.18 6.23 -43.35
CA PRO A 18 -13.07 5.31 -43.18
C PRO A 18 -12.25 5.68 -41.94
N ILE A 19 -11.74 4.69 -41.20
CA ILE A 19 -11.02 4.85 -39.93
C ILE A 19 -9.89 5.89 -40.01
N HIS A 20 -9.22 6.02 -41.17
CA HIS A 20 -8.18 7.03 -41.40
C HIS A 20 -8.67 8.48 -41.26
N SER A 21 -9.97 8.74 -41.47
CA SER A 21 -10.57 10.07 -41.31
C SER A 21 -10.78 10.49 -39.85
N PHE A 22 -10.68 9.55 -38.91
CA PHE A 22 -10.71 9.81 -37.46
C PHE A 22 -9.33 10.09 -36.88
N PHE A 23 -8.26 9.75 -37.61
CA PHE A 23 -6.91 10.14 -37.25
C PHE A 23 -6.66 11.56 -37.76
N LYS A 24 -6.65 12.55 -36.84
CA LYS A 24 -6.09 13.88 -37.14
C LYS A 24 -4.67 13.68 -37.67
N LYS A 25 -4.37 14.27 -38.83
CA LYS A 25 -2.98 14.42 -39.31
C LYS A 25 -2.13 15.01 -38.16
N PRO A 26 -0.84 14.64 -38.00
CA PRO A 26 0.02 15.24 -37.00
C PRO A 26 -0.05 16.76 -37.16
N HIS A 27 -0.59 17.42 -36.14
CA HIS A 27 -1.01 18.80 -36.24
C HIS A 27 0.21 19.71 -36.33
N VAL A 28 0.11 20.69 -37.22
CA VAL A 28 0.89 21.93 -37.21
C VAL A 28 0.83 22.51 -35.79
N ASN A 29 1.98 22.88 -35.24
CA ASN A 29 2.20 23.37 -33.89
C ASN A 29 1.26 24.56 -33.59
N CYS A 30 0.10 24.30 -32.98
CA CYS A 30 -0.90 25.32 -32.65
C CYS A 30 -0.70 25.76 -31.19
N PRO A 31 -0.34 27.04 -30.92
CA PRO A 31 -0.06 27.51 -29.56
C PRO A 31 -1.22 27.30 -28.57
N HIS A 32 -2.46 27.43 -29.07
CA HIS A 32 -3.66 27.21 -28.26
C HIS A 32 -3.84 25.73 -27.87
N GLU A 33 -3.71 24.81 -28.82
CA GLU A 33 -3.84 23.37 -28.54
C GLU A 33 -2.76 22.89 -27.55
N ASN A 34 -1.54 23.43 -27.65
CA ASN A 34 -0.47 23.16 -26.68
C ASN A 34 -0.80 23.67 -25.29
N SER A 35 -1.37 24.88 -25.17
CA SER A 35 -1.77 25.45 -23.88
C SER A 35 -2.88 24.64 -23.21
N VAL A 36 -3.83 24.11 -24.00
CA VAL A 36 -4.87 23.19 -23.49
C VAL A 36 -4.23 21.89 -23.00
N ALA A 37 -3.32 21.29 -23.78
CA ALA A 37 -2.62 20.07 -23.39
C ALA A 37 -1.77 20.26 -22.12
N GLU A 38 -1.11 21.41 -21.97
CA GLU A 38 -0.35 21.75 -20.76
C GLU A 38 -1.25 21.84 -19.53
N LEU A 39 -2.42 22.48 -19.64
CA LEU A 39 -3.40 22.54 -18.55
C LEU A 39 -3.90 21.15 -18.18
N GLU A 40 -4.20 20.30 -19.16
CA GLU A 40 -4.61 18.91 -18.91
C GLU A 40 -3.51 18.11 -18.19
N LEU A 41 -2.25 18.28 -18.57
CA LEU A 41 -1.09 17.67 -17.91
C LEU A 41 -0.95 18.13 -16.46
N LYS A 42 -1.11 19.43 -16.20
CA LYS A 42 -1.08 20.01 -14.84
C LYS A 42 -2.19 19.43 -13.97
N LEU A 43 -3.41 19.32 -14.51
CA LEU A 43 -4.54 18.70 -13.81
C LEU A 43 -4.29 17.22 -13.51
N CYS A 44 -3.78 16.46 -14.48
CA CYS A 44 -3.42 15.06 -14.27
C CYS A 44 -2.35 14.89 -13.19
N SER A 45 -1.33 15.75 -13.21
CA SER A 45 -0.23 15.74 -12.23
C SER A 45 -0.74 16.07 -10.83
N PHE A 46 -1.60 17.08 -10.69
CA PHE A 46 -2.26 17.44 -9.44
C PHE A 46 -3.07 16.26 -8.86
N MET A 47 -3.87 15.60 -9.69
CA MET A 47 -4.66 14.44 -9.26
C MET A 47 -3.78 13.30 -8.74
N ALA A 48 -2.67 13.02 -9.43
CA ALA A 48 -1.72 11.99 -9.04
C ALA A 48 -1.00 12.34 -7.73
N GLU A 49 -0.52 13.58 -7.60
CA GLU A 49 0.22 14.05 -6.42
C GLU A 49 -0.64 14.03 -5.15
N HIS A 50 -1.92 14.41 -5.27
CA HIS A 50 -2.85 14.48 -4.15
C HIS A 50 -3.64 13.19 -3.91
N ASN A 51 -3.34 12.11 -4.65
CA ASN A 51 -4.04 10.82 -4.55
C ASN A 51 -5.57 10.97 -4.67
N ILE A 52 -6.01 11.78 -5.64
CA ILE A 52 -7.43 12.03 -5.90
C ILE A 52 -7.95 10.95 -6.85
N LEU A 53 -9.14 10.41 -6.54
CA LEU A 53 -9.83 9.45 -7.40
C LEU A 53 -10.01 10.01 -8.81
N PHE A 54 -9.54 9.30 -9.84
CA PHE A 54 -9.61 9.80 -11.23
C PHE A 54 -11.04 9.97 -11.75
N GLN A 55 -12.03 9.34 -11.10
CA GLN A 55 -13.46 9.57 -11.36
C GLN A 55 -13.87 11.02 -11.06
N THR A 56 -13.23 11.68 -10.09
CA THR A 56 -13.48 13.09 -9.77
C THR A 56 -13.22 14.01 -10.97
N MET A 57 -12.36 13.61 -11.93
CA MET A 57 -12.09 14.39 -13.13
C MET A 57 -13.32 14.57 -14.03
N ASP A 58 -14.28 13.64 -13.98
CA ASP A 58 -15.51 13.73 -14.78
C ASP A 58 -16.38 14.94 -14.36
N HIS A 59 -16.30 15.35 -13.09
CA HIS A 59 -17.00 16.53 -12.58
C HIS A 59 -16.11 17.77 -12.54
N LEU A 60 -14.84 17.60 -12.15
CA LEU A 60 -13.88 18.70 -12.05
C LEU A 60 -13.65 19.40 -13.40
N SER A 61 -13.61 18.64 -14.49
CA SER A 61 -13.45 19.20 -15.83
C SER A 61 -14.62 20.11 -16.24
N GLU A 62 -15.84 19.83 -15.81
CA GLU A 62 -17.01 20.67 -16.09
C GLU A 62 -16.98 21.97 -15.28
N ILE A 63 -16.51 21.93 -14.03
CA ILE A 63 -16.28 23.13 -13.21
C ILE A 63 -15.20 24.02 -13.83
N ILE A 64 -14.12 23.42 -14.34
CA ILE A 64 -13.03 24.20 -14.96
C ILE A 64 -13.52 24.87 -16.24
N LYS A 65 -14.35 24.18 -17.04
CA LYS A 65 -14.96 24.76 -18.25
C LYS A 65 -15.92 25.91 -17.94
N SER A 66 -16.50 25.98 -16.74
CA SER A 66 -17.41 27.06 -16.37
C SER A 66 -16.70 28.34 -15.92
N ILE A 67 -15.36 28.36 -15.91
CA ILE A 67 -14.58 29.58 -15.64
C ILE A 67 -14.79 30.55 -16.81
N PRO A 68 -15.31 31.77 -16.57
CA PRO A 68 -15.52 32.75 -17.62
C PRO A 68 -14.18 33.21 -18.23
N ASP A 69 -14.24 33.70 -19.48
CA ASP A 69 -13.14 34.36 -20.18
C ASP A 69 -11.87 33.52 -20.44
N SER A 70 -11.91 32.20 -20.24
CA SER A 70 -10.81 31.29 -20.54
C SER A 70 -11.14 30.32 -21.66
N LYS A 71 -10.70 30.64 -22.88
CA LYS A 71 -10.81 29.74 -24.04
C LYS A 71 -10.03 28.44 -23.85
N ILE A 72 -8.95 28.48 -23.07
CA ILE A 72 -8.14 27.30 -22.75
C ILE A 72 -8.96 26.36 -21.85
N ALA A 73 -9.63 26.90 -20.83
CA ALA A 73 -10.44 26.12 -19.91
C ALA A 73 -11.68 25.53 -20.57
N SER A 74 -12.36 26.29 -21.44
CA SER A 74 -13.53 25.81 -22.19
C SER A 74 -13.21 24.64 -23.12
N ASP A 75 -11.99 24.59 -23.66
CA ASP A 75 -11.58 23.60 -24.66
C ASP A 75 -10.98 22.32 -24.05
N ILE A 76 -10.88 22.22 -22.72
CA ILE A 76 -10.40 21.01 -22.04
C ILE A 76 -11.28 19.81 -22.39
N LYS A 77 -10.64 18.71 -22.80
CA LYS A 77 -11.29 17.43 -23.08
C LYS A 77 -10.69 16.35 -22.20
N LEU A 78 -10.74 16.58 -20.88
CA LEU A 78 -10.17 15.69 -19.88
C LEU A 78 -11.26 15.03 -19.03
N LYS A 79 -11.40 13.72 -19.18
CA LYS A 79 -12.29 12.87 -18.36
C LYS A 79 -11.48 11.73 -17.76
N ARG A 80 -12.09 10.89 -16.92
CA ARG A 80 -11.45 9.76 -16.21
C ARG A 80 -10.52 8.92 -17.11
N THR A 81 -11.00 8.49 -18.28
CA THR A 81 -10.23 7.61 -19.18
C THR A 81 -8.99 8.30 -19.72
N LYS A 82 -9.12 9.56 -20.19
CA LYS A 82 -7.98 10.33 -20.69
C LYS A 82 -7.01 10.67 -19.58
N CYS A 83 -7.50 11.10 -18.41
CA CYS A 83 -6.68 11.35 -17.22
C CYS A 83 -5.85 10.11 -16.85
N THR A 84 -6.49 8.94 -16.80
CA THR A 84 -5.79 7.67 -16.55
C THR A 84 -4.72 7.39 -17.62
N GLY A 85 -5.04 7.61 -18.90
CA GLY A 85 -4.11 7.40 -20.00
C GLY A 85 -2.91 8.34 -19.96
N VAL A 86 -3.13 9.62 -19.66
CA VAL A 86 -2.07 10.63 -19.53
C VAL A 86 -1.17 10.31 -18.34
N ILE A 87 -1.74 9.99 -17.18
CA ILE A 87 -0.94 9.65 -15.99
C ILE A 87 -0.08 8.41 -16.25
N LYS A 88 -0.64 7.35 -16.86
CA LYS A 88 0.10 6.10 -17.09
C LYS A 88 1.12 6.22 -18.21
N ASN A 89 0.68 6.66 -19.39
CA ASN A 89 1.44 6.53 -20.64
C ASN A 89 2.28 7.76 -20.97
N VAL A 90 2.10 8.88 -20.25
CA VAL A 90 2.88 10.10 -20.44
C VAL A 90 3.67 10.39 -19.18
N ILE A 91 3.00 10.72 -18.07
CA ILE A 91 3.69 11.12 -16.83
C ILE A 91 4.52 9.95 -16.27
N GLY A 92 3.94 8.76 -16.19
CA GLY A 92 4.61 7.55 -15.71
C GLY A 92 5.80 7.16 -16.57
N GLU A 93 5.64 7.19 -17.90
CA GLU A 93 6.69 6.85 -18.86
C GLU A 93 7.86 7.85 -18.81
N CYS A 94 7.55 9.15 -18.77
CA CYS A 94 8.57 10.19 -18.59
C CYS A 94 9.34 9.99 -17.29
N HIS A 95 8.65 9.73 -16.18
CA HIS A 95 9.29 9.49 -14.88
C HIS A 95 10.20 8.26 -14.90
N LYS A 96 9.75 7.15 -15.52
CA LYS A 96 10.53 5.92 -15.66
C LYS A 96 11.79 6.16 -16.50
N SER A 97 11.69 6.92 -17.59
CA SER A 97 12.81 7.29 -18.46
C SER A 97 13.86 8.16 -17.74
N ASP A 98 13.41 9.19 -17.03
CA ASP A 98 14.28 10.05 -16.21
C ASP A 98 14.98 9.23 -15.13
N LEU A 99 14.24 8.37 -14.42
CA LEU A 99 14.76 7.52 -13.37
C LEU A 99 15.78 6.52 -13.90
N LYS A 100 15.51 5.88 -15.05
CA LYS A 100 16.45 5.00 -15.75
C LYS A 100 17.78 5.70 -16.02
N THR A 101 17.72 6.92 -16.55
CA THR A 101 18.92 7.71 -16.84
C THR A 101 19.72 8.01 -15.58
N LEU A 102 19.03 8.35 -14.48
CA LEU A 102 19.66 8.61 -13.19
C LEU A 102 20.31 7.36 -12.57
N LEU A 103 19.65 6.20 -12.64
CA LEU A 103 20.14 4.94 -12.06
C LEU A 103 21.35 4.37 -12.81
N LYS A 104 21.56 4.76 -14.08
CA LYS A 104 22.76 4.37 -14.84
C LYS A 104 24.04 4.99 -14.28
N THR A 105 23.96 6.17 -13.68
CA THR A 105 25.12 6.93 -13.20
C THR A 105 25.21 7.04 -11.68
N THR A 106 24.14 6.68 -10.97
CA THR A 106 24.02 6.88 -9.52
C THR A 106 23.94 5.56 -8.79
N LYS A 107 24.63 5.43 -7.66
CA LYS A 107 24.49 4.28 -6.75
C LYS A 107 23.17 4.38 -5.97
N PHE A 108 22.48 3.26 -5.80
CA PHE A 108 21.16 3.22 -5.17
C PHE A 108 20.93 1.96 -4.34
N SER A 109 19.95 2.02 -3.45
CA SER A 109 19.44 0.86 -2.73
C SER A 109 18.07 0.47 -3.26
N VAL A 110 17.80 -0.84 -3.28
CA VAL A 110 16.53 -1.42 -3.70
C VAL A 110 15.70 -1.78 -2.47
N LEU A 111 14.46 -1.35 -2.46
CA LEU A 111 13.46 -1.68 -1.45
C LEU A 111 12.37 -2.51 -2.11
N VAL A 112 12.08 -3.67 -1.56
CA VAL A 112 11.05 -4.57 -2.10
C VAL A 112 10.01 -4.85 -1.04
N ASP A 113 8.74 -4.73 -1.44
CA ASP A 113 7.59 -5.20 -0.66
C ASP A 113 6.69 -6.06 -1.56
N GLU A 114 6.08 -7.09 -1.00
CA GLU A 114 5.15 -7.97 -1.72
C GLU A 114 3.73 -7.68 -1.24
N SER A 115 2.77 -7.49 -2.13
CA SER A 115 1.35 -7.43 -1.77
C SER A 115 0.55 -8.45 -2.57
N THR A 116 -0.46 -9.05 -1.94
CA THR A 116 -1.47 -9.86 -2.62
C THR A 116 -2.69 -9.00 -2.84
N ASP A 117 -3.13 -8.85 -4.09
CA ASP A 117 -4.34 -8.11 -4.39
C ASP A 117 -5.62 -8.92 -4.10
N ILE A 118 -6.79 -8.28 -4.19
CA ILE A 118 -8.10 -8.94 -3.97
C ILE A 118 -8.37 -10.08 -4.96
N SER A 119 -7.69 -10.10 -6.09
CA SER A 119 -7.77 -11.15 -7.12
C SER A 119 -6.72 -12.25 -6.92
N SER A 120 -6.07 -12.28 -5.75
CA SER A 120 -5.01 -13.22 -5.37
C SER A 120 -3.75 -13.15 -6.25
N VAL A 121 -3.56 -12.04 -6.97
CA VAL A 121 -2.33 -11.78 -7.73
C VAL A 121 -1.30 -11.19 -6.78
N LYS A 122 -0.19 -11.91 -6.61
CA LYS A 122 0.98 -11.43 -5.89
C LYS A 122 1.75 -10.45 -6.76
N THR A 123 1.84 -9.20 -6.31
CA THR A 123 2.56 -8.11 -6.98
C THR A 123 3.72 -7.66 -6.11
N MET A 124 4.90 -7.58 -6.71
CA MET A 124 6.10 -7.00 -6.11
C MET A 124 6.14 -5.51 -6.38
N CYS A 125 6.32 -4.72 -5.32
CA CYS A 125 6.60 -3.31 -5.41
C CYS A 125 8.10 -3.09 -5.26
N ILE A 126 8.74 -2.57 -6.31
CA ILE A 126 10.16 -2.25 -6.33
C ILE A 126 10.30 -0.73 -6.23
N VAL A 127 11.02 -0.28 -5.21
CA VAL A 127 11.32 1.13 -4.94
C VAL A 127 12.82 1.31 -4.88
N VAL A 128 13.33 2.38 -5.48
CA VAL A 128 14.74 2.74 -5.39
C VAL A 128 14.92 3.91 -4.42
N ARG A 129 15.97 3.83 -3.62
CA ARG A 129 16.41 4.90 -2.72
C ARG A 129 17.80 5.35 -3.14
N LEU A 130 17.93 6.62 -3.51
CA LEU A 130 19.16 7.21 -4.03
C LEU A 130 19.35 8.63 -3.52
N TYR A 131 20.59 9.12 -3.62
CA TYR A 131 20.87 10.54 -3.48
C TYR A 131 20.61 11.22 -4.82
N ASP A 132 19.66 12.14 -4.84
CA ASP A 132 19.33 12.92 -6.02
C ASP A 132 20.23 14.16 -6.06
N PRO A 133 21.13 14.27 -7.05
CA PRO A 133 22.06 15.37 -7.16
C PRO A 133 21.37 16.70 -7.46
N GLU A 134 20.20 16.71 -8.11
CA GLU A 134 19.48 17.95 -8.45
C GLU A 134 18.81 18.55 -7.21
N THR A 135 18.23 17.71 -6.36
CA THR A 135 17.53 18.16 -5.15
C THR A 135 18.39 18.15 -3.89
N HIS A 136 19.63 17.63 -3.98
CA HIS A 136 20.55 17.40 -2.88
C HIS A 136 19.92 16.61 -1.71
N LYS A 137 19.03 15.67 -2.03
CA LYS A 137 18.24 14.93 -1.03
C LYS A 137 18.23 13.44 -1.33
N ILE A 138 18.02 12.67 -0.26
CA ILE A 138 17.73 11.24 -0.42
C ILE A 138 16.27 11.10 -0.85
N SER A 139 16.08 10.62 -2.07
CA SER A 139 14.78 10.40 -2.68
C SER A 139 14.42 8.92 -2.65
N ARG A 140 13.11 8.64 -2.61
CA ARG A 140 12.55 7.29 -2.77
C ARG A 140 11.57 7.35 -3.92
N LEU A 141 11.83 6.58 -4.96
CA LEU A 141 11.08 6.63 -6.21
C LEU A 141 10.58 5.23 -6.54
N LEU A 142 9.33 5.14 -6.98
CA LEU A 142 8.77 3.88 -7.45
C LEU A 142 9.49 3.49 -8.74
N TRP A 143 10.11 2.31 -8.76
CA TRP A 143 10.72 1.77 -9.96
C TRP A 143 9.69 1.00 -10.77
N GLU A 144 8.98 0.06 -10.14
CA GLU A 144 8.08 -0.84 -10.85
C GLU A 144 7.10 -1.52 -9.90
N LEU A 145 5.89 -1.79 -10.41
CA LEU A 145 4.95 -2.74 -9.82
C LEU A 145 4.93 -3.96 -10.75
N ARG A 146 5.54 -5.07 -10.33
CA ARG A 146 5.73 -6.25 -11.17
C ARG A 146 4.94 -7.43 -10.62
N PRO A 147 4.02 -8.04 -11.39
CA PRO A 147 3.39 -9.30 -11.01
C PRO A 147 4.46 -10.39 -10.84
N LEU A 148 4.36 -11.18 -9.76
CA LEU A 148 5.29 -12.28 -9.48
C LEU A 148 5.03 -13.52 -10.33
N PHE A 149 3.78 -13.72 -10.73
CA PHE A 149 3.35 -14.82 -11.58
C PHE A 149 2.67 -14.22 -12.80
N GLU A 150 3.13 -14.59 -13.98
CA GLU A 150 2.41 -14.30 -15.21
C GLU A 150 1.25 -15.30 -15.35
N LYS A 151 0.06 -14.81 -15.73
CA LYS A 151 -1.17 -15.64 -15.78
C LYS A 151 -1.07 -16.86 -16.71
N ASN A 152 -0.07 -16.91 -17.58
CA ASN A 152 0.12 -17.93 -18.61
C ASN A 152 1.46 -18.69 -18.47
N ASP A 153 2.21 -18.49 -17.38
CA ASP A 153 3.44 -19.23 -17.09
C ASP A 153 3.17 -20.33 -16.06
N PHE A 154 2.72 -21.49 -16.55
CA PHE A 154 2.38 -22.64 -15.72
C PHE A 154 3.61 -23.26 -15.01
N ASP A 155 4.80 -23.08 -15.57
CA ASP A 155 6.05 -23.60 -14.99
C ASP A 155 6.50 -22.75 -13.79
N ALA A 156 6.35 -21.42 -13.87
CA ALA A 156 6.58 -20.52 -12.75
C ALA A 156 5.58 -20.73 -11.59
N ALA A 157 4.32 -21.08 -11.92
CA ALA A 157 3.30 -21.37 -10.91
C ALA A 157 3.64 -22.62 -10.07
N ASN A 158 4.20 -23.67 -10.70
CA ASN A 158 4.59 -24.91 -10.02
C ASN A 158 5.84 -24.76 -9.14
N GLN A 159 6.75 -23.83 -9.47
CA GLN A 159 7.96 -23.58 -8.67
C GLN A 159 7.70 -22.66 -7.47
N GLY A 160 6.62 -21.87 -7.49
CA GLY A 160 6.28 -20.90 -6.46
C GLY A 160 7.18 -19.66 -6.46
N ALA A 161 6.87 -18.68 -5.59
CA ALA A 161 7.65 -17.45 -5.44
C ALA A 161 8.92 -17.71 -4.62
N THR A 162 9.87 -18.45 -5.19
CA THR A 162 11.16 -18.73 -4.55
C THR A 162 12.03 -17.48 -4.46
N GLY A 163 12.97 -17.45 -3.52
CA GLY A 163 13.93 -16.35 -3.42
C GLY A 163 14.75 -16.15 -4.70
N GLU A 164 14.94 -17.21 -5.49
CA GLU A 164 15.56 -17.14 -6.81
C GLU A 164 14.71 -16.41 -7.84
N ALA A 165 13.43 -16.80 -7.97
CA ALA A 165 12.52 -16.21 -8.93
C ALA A 165 12.34 -14.71 -8.64
N ILE A 166 12.19 -14.36 -7.36
CA ILE A 166 12.09 -12.96 -6.92
C ILE A 166 13.38 -12.19 -7.24
N TYR A 167 14.55 -12.74 -6.89
CA TYR A 167 15.83 -12.09 -7.18
C TYR A 167 16.02 -11.87 -8.69
N LYS A 168 15.78 -12.89 -9.52
CA LYS A 168 15.86 -12.79 -10.99
C LYS A 168 14.88 -11.76 -11.53
N SER A 169 13.66 -11.70 -10.99
CA SER A 169 12.65 -10.72 -11.38
C SER A 169 13.09 -9.29 -11.09
N ILE A 170 13.67 -9.05 -9.91
CA ILE A 170 14.23 -7.74 -9.53
C ILE A 170 15.36 -7.36 -10.49
N ILE A 171 16.33 -8.25 -10.69
CA ILE A 171 17.50 -7.99 -11.54
C ILE A 171 17.09 -7.76 -12.99
N ARG A 172 16.19 -8.58 -13.54
CA ARG A 172 15.62 -8.40 -14.89
C ARG A 172 14.96 -7.04 -15.04
N SER A 173 14.19 -6.58 -14.04
CA SER A 173 13.55 -5.26 -14.11
C SER A 173 14.53 -4.11 -14.36
N PHE A 174 15.79 -4.23 -13.92
CA PHE A 174 16.84 -3.25 -14.19
C PHE A 174 17.57 -3.53 -15.51
N GLN A 175 17.85 -4.81 -15.80
CA GLN A 175 18.56 -5.22 -17.03
C GLN A 175 17.76 -4.95 -18.30
N ASP A 176 16.44 -5.20 -18.27
CA ASP A 176 15.51 -4.90 -19.37
C ASP A 176 15.60 -3.40 -19.77
N GLU A 177 15.91 -2.54 -18.80
CA GLU A 177 16.10 -1.10 -18.98
C GLU A 177 17.57 -0.67 -19.12
N ASN A 178 18.50 -1.60 -19.28
CA ASN A 178 19.95 -1.36 -19.36
C ASN A 178 20.51 -0.58 -18.15
N VAL A 179 19.95 -0.78 -16.95
CA VAL A 179 20.48 -0.22 -15.71
C VAL A 179 21.53 -1.18 -15.13
N PRO A 180 22.79 -0.73 -14.90
CA PRO A 180 23.85 -1.56 -14.34
C PRO A 180 23.49 -2.02 -12.91
N THR A 181 23.51 -3.33 -12.67
CA THR A 181 23.18 -3.91 -11.36
C THR A 181 24.29 -3.72 -10.34
N GLU A 182 25.49 -3.36 -10.79
CA GLU A 182 26.65 -2.97 -9.97
C GLU A 182 26.42 -1.62 -9.28
N ASN A 183 25.39 -0.86 -9.69
CA ASN A 183 24.97 0.36 -9.00
C ASN A 183 24.10 0.09 -7.77
N ILE A 184 23.65 -1.15 -7.57
CA ILE A 184 22.90 -1.57 -6.38
C ILE A 184 23.89 -1.75 -5.23
N ILE A 185 23.79 -0.86 -4.23
CA ILE A 185 24.65 -0.85 -3.03
C ILE A 185 23.90 -1.26 -1.75
N GLY A 186 22.58 -1.46 -1.84
CA GLY A 186 21.81 -1.91 -0.69
C GLY A 186 20.51 -2.58 -1.08
N PHE A 187 20.04 -3.48 -0.23
CA PHE A 187 18.76 -4.16 -0.36
C PHE A 187 18.00 -4.12 0.97
N ALA A 188 16.72 -3.78 0.94
CA ALA A 188 15.86 -3.81 2.10
C ALA A 188 14.48 -4.39 1.79
N SER A 189 13.95 -5.19 2.72
CA SER A 189 12.64 -5.82 2.55
C SER A 189 12.02 -6.21 3.90
N ASP A 190 10.82 -6.79 3.87
CA ASP A 190 10.22 -7.41 5.04
C ASP A 190 11.08 -8.59 5.54
N GLY A 191 10.82 -9.06 6.77
CA GLY A 191 11.64 -10.12 7.36
C GLY A 191 11.32 -11.54 6.86
N ALA A 192 10.52 -11.70 5.78
CA ALA A 192 10.13 -13.01 5.30
C ALA A 192 11.36 -13.85 4.91
N SER A 193 11.31 -15.15 5.18
CA SER A 193 12.43 -16.07 4.92
C SER A 193 12.85 -16.10 3.44
N VAL A 194 11.89 -15.98 2.52
CA VAL A 194 12.14 -15.92 1.08
C VAL A 194 12.97 -14.69 0.69
N LEU A 195 12.77 -13.57 1.38
CA LEU A 195 13.44 -12.30 1.09
C LEU A 195 14.74 -12.15 1.88
N MET A 196 14.75 -12.51 3.17
CA MET A 196 15.82 -12.18 4.11
C MET A 196 16.38 -13.39 4.88
N GLY A 197 16.04 -14.62 4.47
CA GLY A 197 16.59 -15.85 5.03
C GLY A 197 18.10 -15.99 4.80
N GLN A 198 18.76 -16.86 5.58
CA GLN A 198 20.21 -17.05 5.49
C GLN A 198 20.62 -17.78 4.20
N HIS A 199 19.78 -18.69 3.71
CA HIS A 199 20.04 -19.51 2.53
C HIS A 199 18.89 -19.37 1.53
N ASN A 200 19.21 -19.42 0.24
CA ASN A 200 18.26 -19.43 -0.87
C ASN A 200 17.26 -18.24 -0.90
N SER A 201 17.57 -17.16 -0.19
CA SER A 201 16.78 -15.94 -0.13
C SER A 201 17.28 -14.90 -1.13
N VAL A 202 16.46 -13.86 -1.37
CA VAL A 202 16.87 -12.70 -2.18
C VAL A 202 18.10 -12.01 -1.58
N ALA A 203 18.13 -11.80 -0.27
CA ALA A 203 19.27 -11.20 0.43
C ALA A 203 20.54 -12.04 0.30
N SER A 204 20.47 -13.36 0.46
CA SER A 204 21.63 -14.25 0.33
C SER A 204 22.23 -14.20 -1.08
N ARG A 205 21.38 -14.06 -2.10
CA ARG A 205 21.81 -13.92 -3.51
C ARG A 205 22.44 -12.56 -3.77
N PHE A 206 21.84 -11.48 -3.26
CA PHE A 206 22.44 -10.15 -3.31
C PHE A 206 23.84 -10.13 -2.67
N ILE A 207 24.03 -10.77 -1.52
CA ILE A 207 25.34 -10.85 -0.86
C ILE A 207 26.36 -11.56 -1.76
N SER A 208 25.98 -12.68 -2.38
CA SER A 208 26.86 -13.44 -3.27
C SER A 208 27.21 -12.70 -4.56
N ASN A 209 26.27 -11.94 -5.13
CA ASN A 209 26.40 -11.29 -6.43
C ASN A 209 26.91 -9.85 -6.36
N ASN A 210 26.73 -9.15 -5.23
CA ASN A 210 27.13 -7.76 -5.03
C ASN A 210 28.00 -7.65 -3.75
N PRO A 211 29.33 -7.89 -3.85
CA PRO A 211 30.22 -7.75 -2.70
C PRO A 211 30.11 -6.36 -2.06
N GLY A 212 29.94 -6.32 -0.73
CA GLY A 212 29.80 -5.08 0.04
C GLY A 212 28.38 -4.49 0.08
N ILE A 213 27.37 -5.19 -0.46
CA ILE A 213 25.97 -4.75 -0.38
C ILE A 213 25.48 -4.65 1.07
N ILE A 214 24.73 -3.59 1.37
CA ILE A 214 24.12 -3.39 2.69
C ILE A 214 22.72 -4.01 2.71
N ILE A 215 22.50 -4.97 3.60
CA ILE A 215 21.20 -5.64 3.77
C ILE A 215 20.48 -5.09 5.01
N ILE A 216 19.26 -4.59 4.85
CA ILE A 216 18.44 -4.03 5.95
C ILE A 216 17.10 -4.76 6.05
N LYS A 217 16.84 -5.40 7.20
CA LYS A 217 15.52 -5.95 7.53
C LYS A 217 14.59 -4.84 8.00
N CYS A 218 13.30 -4.99 7.69
CA CYS A 218 12.27 -4.10 8.20
C CYS A 218 12.26 -4.10 9.74
N ILE A 219 12.66 -2.98 10.34
CA ILE A 219 12.71 -2.80 11.80
C ILE A 219 11.34 -3.03 12.43
N CYS A 220 10.26 -2.52 11.82
CA CYS A 220 8.90 -2.71 12.31
C CYS A 220 8.50 -4.19 12.32
N HIS A 221 8.87 -4.94 11.28
CA HIS A 221 8.61 -6.38 11.22
C HIS A 221 9.46 -7.15 12.24
N SER A 222 10.74 -6.80 12.40
CA SER A 222 11.60 -7.41 13.42
C SER A 222 11.07 -7.17 14.84
N LEU A 223 10.67 -5.94 15.17
CA LEU A 223 10.04 -5.60 16.45
C LEU A 223 8.74 -6.39 16.66
N HIS A 224 7.93 -6.52 15.60
CA HIS A 224 6.71 -7.31 15.65
C HIS A 224 6.99 -8.79 15.95
N LEU A 225 7.99 -9.40 15.32
CA LEU A 225 8.39 -10.78 15.58
C LEU A 225 8.90 -10.96 17.01
N CYS A 226 9.81 -10.12 17.49
CA CYS A 226 10.32 -10.17 18.86
C CYS A 226 9.18 -10.12 19.87
N ALA A 227 8.23 -9.20 19.66
CA ALA A 227 7.11 -9.03 20.57
C ALA A 227 6.09 -10.18 20.47
N SER A 228 5.86 -10.72 19.27
CA SER A 228 5.01 -11.89 19.05
C SER A 228 5.55 -13.13 19.78
N GLU A 229 6.85 -13.40 19.67
CA GLU A 229 7.53 -14.50 20.37
C GLU A 229 7.51 -14.31 21.89
N ALA A 230 7.78 -13.09 22.38
CA ALA A 230 7.68 -12.77 23.81
C ALA A 230 6.26 -13.06 24.33
N CYS A 231 5.22 -12.65 23.59
CA CYS A 231 3.83 -12.91 23.93
C CYS A 231 3.41 -14.39 23.83
N LYS A 232 4.21 -15.30 23.25
CA LYS A 232 3.94 -16.75 23.31
C LYS A 232 4.35 -17.35 24.65
N LYS A 233 5.32 -16.75 25.34
CA LYS A 233 5.75 -17.16 26.69
C LYS A 233 4.78 -16.74 27.78
N LEU A 234 3.85 -15.87 27.42
CA LEU A 234 2.88 -15.29 28.32
C LEU A 234 1.53 -16.02 28.15
N PRO A 235 0.73 -16.18 29.23
CA PRO A 235 -0.54 -16.89 29.16
C PRO A 235 -1.48 -16.22 28.15
N ARG A 236 -1.83 -16.95 27.07
CA ARG A 236 -2.75 -16.48 26.03
C ARG A 236 -4.12 -17.06 26.26
N ARG A 237 -5.13 -16.18 26.36
CA ARG A 237 -6.54 -16.59 26.52
C ARG A 237 -7.46 -15.77 25.65
N ASN A 238 -8.46 -16.44 25.09
CA ASN A 238 -9.31 -15.92 24.04
C ASN A 238 -10.69 -15.54 24.58
N VAL A 239 -10.75 -14.52 25.44
CA VAL A 239 -12.03 -13.97 25.95
C VAL A 239 -12.93 -13.58 24.77
N TYR A 240 -12.37 -12.95 23.74
CA TYR A 240 -13.10 -12.58 22.52
C TYR A 240 -13.79 -13.78 21.84
N GLY A 241 -13.15 -14.95 21.83
CA GLY A 241 -13.68 -16.17 21.22
C GLY A 241 -15.03 -16.60 21.79
N PHE A 242 -15.25 -16.36 23.09
CA PHE A 242 -16.52 -16.67 23.77
C PHE A 242 -17.70 -15.86 23.22
N PHE A 243 -17.43 -14.63 22.76
CA PHE A 243 -18.44 -13.69 22.26
C PHE A 243 -18.57 -13.67 20.73
N LYS A 244 -17.52 -14.06 19.99
CA LYS A 244 -17.37 -13.85 18.54
C LYS A 244 -18.60 -14.28 17.71
N HIS A 245 -19.26 -15.37 18.09
CA HIS A 245 -20.36 -15.98 17.32
C HIS A 245 -21.72 -15.97 18.05
N SER A 246 -21.84 -15.25 19.16
CA SER A 246 -23.10 -15.19 19.94
C SER A 246 -23.59 -13.76 20.07
N SER A 247 -24.60 -13.41 19.28
CA SER A 247 -25.32 -12.14 19.40
C SER A 247 -25.99 -12.01 20.77
N LYS A 248 -26.53 -13.13 21.30
CA LYS A 248 -27.11 -13.23 22.65
C LYS A 248 -26.10 -12.79 23.72
N ARG A 249 -24.92 -13.42 23.78
CA ARG A 249 -23.88 -13.09 24.78
C ARG A 249 -23.37 -11.66 24.65
N GLN A 250 -23.25 -11.16 23.41
CA GLN A 250 -22.86 -9.77 23.19
C GLN A 250 -23.93 -8.79 23.71
N SER A 251 -25.21 -9.12 23.55
CA SER A 251 -26.32 -8.31 24.07
C SER A 251 -26.35 -8.34 25.60
N GLU A 252 -26.27 -9.54 26.19
CA GLU A 252 -26.29 -9.71 27.64
C GLU A 252 -25.10 -9.03 28.32
N PHE A 253 -23.92 -9.07 27.69
CA PHE A 253 -22.74 -8.39 28.23
C PHE A 253 -22.94 -6.87 28.42
N ILE A 254 -23.78 -6.22 27.59
CA ILE A 254 -24.08 -4.79 27.70
C ILE A 254 -24.72 -4.47 29.06
N GLU A 255 -25.55 -5.37 29.60
CA GLU A 255 -26.19 -5.19 30.91
C GLU A 255 -25.13 -5.13 32.02
N PHE A 256 -24.09 -5.96 31.95
CA PHE A 256 -22.99 -5.94 32.91
C PHE A 256 -22.09 -4.71 32.76
N GLN A 257 -21.89 -4.23 31.53
CA GLN A 257 -21.20 -2.96 31.28
C GLN A 257 -21.96 -1.80 31.94
N ALA A 258 -23.28 -1.75 31.77
CA ALA A 258 -24.14 -0.75 32.40
C ALA A 258 -24.12 -0.85 33.93
N PHE A 259 -24.23 -2.07 34.49
CA PHE A 259 -24.22 -2.31 35.93
C PHE A 259 -22.91 -1.85 36.60
N THR A 260 -21.77 -2.09 35.95
CA THR A 260 -20.45 -1.67 36.43
C THR A 260 -20.10 -0.21 36.10
N ASN A 261 -21.02 0.55 35.51
CA ASN A 261 -20.80 1.90 35.01
C ASN A 261 -19.58 2.00 34.05
N THR A 262 -19.36 0.95 33.26
CA THR A 262 -18.30 0.88 32.26
C THR A 262 -18.85 1.27 30.90
N LYS A 263 -18.07 1.97 30.09
CA LYS A 263 -18.50 2.38 28.75
C LYS A 263 -18.83 1.16 27.88
N VAL A 264 -20.00 1.19 27.24
CA VAL A 264 -20.49 0.12 26.36
C VAL A 264 -19.60 0.00 25.13
N HIS A 265 -18.96 -1.14 25.01
CA HIS A 265 -17.87 -1.35 24.07
C HIS A 265 -17.83 -2.82 23.63
N LYS A 266 -17.75 -3.09 22.32
CA LYS A 266 -17.49 -4.44 21.83
C LYS A 266 -16.07 -4.89 22.16
N LEU A 267 -15.88 -6.16 22.49
CA LEU A 267 -14.54 -6.72 22.64
C LEU A 267 -13.80 -6.70 21.31
N LEU A 268 -12.51 -6.41 21.37
CA LEU A 268 -11.65 -6.35 20.19
C LEU A 268 -10.98 -7.69 19.95
N HIS A 269 -10.88 -8.09 18.68
CA HIS A 269 -10.12 -9.27 18.29
C HIS A 269 -8.63 -8.93 18.18
N PRO A 270 -7.73 -9.71 18.81
CA PRO A 270 -6.30 -9.60 18.56
C PRO A 270 -5.99 -10.04 17.12
N SER A 271 -5.66 -9.09 16.24
CA SER A 271 -5.21 -9.46 14.89
C SER A 271 -3.81 -10.06 14.97
N GLN A 272 -3.63 -11.28 14.48
CA GLN A 272 -2.33 -11.98 14.50
C GLN A 272 -1.21 -11.20 13.79
N THR A 273 -1.55 -10.37 12.80
CA THR A 273 -0.57 -9.66 11.96
C THR A 273 -0.30 -8.21 12.37
N ARG A 274 -1.04 -7.62 13.32
CA ARG A 274 -0.91 -6.19 13.64
C ARG A 274 -0.82 -5.90 15.12
N TRP A 275 0.40 -5.69 15.59
CA TRP A 275 0.68 -5.26 16.98
C TRP A 275 -0.09 -4.01 17.42
N LEU A 276 -0.33 -3.07 16.50
CA LEU A 276 -1.09 -1.85 16.78
C LEU A 276 -2.48 -2.15 17.36
N SER A 277 -3.09 -3.30 16.99
CA SER A 277 -4.39 -3.69 17.54
C SER A 277 -4.28 -4.33 18.93
N LEU A 278 -3.13 -4.91 19.29
CA LEU A 278 -2.98 -5.62 20.57
C LEU A 278 -3.05 -4.65 21.75
N LEU A 279 -2.46 -3.45 21.64
CA LEU A 279 -2.61 -2.43 22.68
C LEU A 279 -4.08 -2.05 22.89
N ALA A 280 -4.83 -1.87 21.80
CA ALA A 280 -6.26 -1.58 21.88
C ALA A 280 -7.04 -2.72 22.55
N VAL A 281 -6.71 -3.97 22.23
CA VAL A 281 -7.32 -5.16 22.86
C VAL A 281 -7.02 -5.22 24.36
N VAL A 282 -5.77 -5.02 24.76
CA VAL A 282 -5.37 -5.04 26.18
C VAL A 282 -6.04 -3.93 26.96
N ASN A 283 -6.05 -2.70 26.42
CA ASN A 283 -6.75 -1.58 27.04
C ASN A 283 -8.25 -1.87 27.17
N ARG A 284 -8.88 -2.45 26.13
CA ARG A 284 -10.29 -2.83 26.16
C ARG A 284 -10.57 -3.93 27.18
N LEU A 285 -9.70 -4.93 27.33
CA LEU A 285 -9.89 -5.99 28.33
C LEU A 285 -9.75 -5.47 29.76
N LEU A 286 -8.78 -4.59 30.02
CA LEU A 286 -8.59 -3.98 31.33
C LEU A 286 -9.73 -3.02 31.69
N GLU A 287 -10.20 -2.21 30.73
CA GLU A 287 -11.37 -1.34 30.89
C GLU A 287 -12.62 -2.15 31.27
N GLN A 288 -12.79 -3.32 30.66
CA GLN A 288 -13.98 -4.16 30.81
C GLN A 288 -13.80 -5.25 31.88
N TRP A 289 -12.71 -5.23 32.65
CA TRP A 289 -12.30 -6.36 33.49
C TRP A 289 -13.37 -6.76 34.51
N GLU A 290 -13.90 -5.78 35.24
CA GLU A 290 -14.91 -6.05 36.28
C GLU A 290 -16.26 -6.48 35.68
N SER A 291 -16.67 -5.88 34.55
CA SER A 291 -17.87 -6.30 33.81
C SER A 291 -17.74 -7.74 33.33
N LEU A 292 -16.55 -8.13 32.83
CA LEU A 292 -16.24 -9.49 32.40
C LEU A 292 -16.25 -10.46 33.57
N LYS A 293 -15.67 -10.11 34.72
CA LYS A 293 -15.71 -10.95 35.93
C LYS A 293 -17.13 -11.28 36.35
N LEU A 294 -18.00 -10.26 36.40
CA LEU A 294 -19.41 -10.45 36.77
C LEU A 294 -20.16 -11.29 35.73
N PHE A 295 -19.97 -10.99 34.44
CA PHE A 295 -20.58 -11.76 33.35
C PHE A 295 -20.22 -13.24 33.45
N PHE A 296 -18.92 -13.55 33.57
CA PHE A 296 -18.47 -14.94 33.67
C PHE A 296 -18.83 -15.62 34.99
N THR A 297 -19.15 -14.86 36.05
CA THR A 297 -19.72 -15.43 37.28
C THR A 297 -21.10 -16.04 37.00
N ARG A 298 -21.96 -15.34 36.26
CA ARG A 298 -23.28 -15.84 35.83
C ARG A 298 -23.14 -17.05 34.90
N GLU A 299 -22.20 -17.00 33.95
CA GLU A 299 -22.03 -18.08 32.96
C GLU A 299 -21.53 -19.41 33.58
N LEU A 300 -21.06 -19.41 34.83
CA LEU A 300 -20.75 -20.66 35.56
C LEU A 300 -21.99 -21.54 35.73
N ASP A 301 -23.17 -20.93 35.88
CA ASP A 301 -24.44 -21.65 36.06
C ASP A 301 -24.80 -22.46 34.80
N GLU A 302 -24.37 -22.01 33.62
CA GLU A 302 -24.57 -22.71 32.35
C GLU A 302 -23.58 -23.89 32.11
N ARG A 303 -22.64 -24.12 33.04
CA ARG A 303 -21.63 -25.22 33.00
C ARG A 303 -20.82 -25.31 31.71
N ILE A 304 -20.52 -24.17 31.09
CA ILE A 304 -19.70 -24.11 29.89
C ILE A 304 -18.23 -24.13 30.29
N VAL A 305 -17.48 -25.18 29.94
CA VAL A 305 -16.05 -25.36 30.29
C VAL A 305 -15.20 -24.13 29.90
N SER A 306 -15.48 -23.52 28.75
CA SER A 306 -14.75 -22.30 28.32
C SER A 306 -15.08 -21.05 29.15
N ALA A 307 -16.29 -20.97 29.72
CA ALA A 307 -16.67 -19.90 30.65
C ALA A 307 -15.96 -20.08 32.00
N GLU A 308 -15.90 -21.32 32.51
CA GLU A 308 -15.21 -21.65 33.76
C GLU A 308 -13.71 -21.33 33.70
N HIS A 309 -13.05 -21.73 32.62
CA HIS A 309 -11.63 -21.38 32.41
C HIS A 309 -11.43 -19.86 32.37
N THR A 310 -12.29 -19.13 31.66
CA THR A 310 -12.20 -17.67 31.54
C THR A 310 -12.48 -16.98 32.88
N PHE A 311 -13.44 -17.49 33.65
CA PHE A 311 -13.74 -17.01 35.00
C PHE A 311 -12.55 -17.15 35.93
N ASN A 312 -11.92 -18.34 35.95
CA ASN A 312 -10.74 -18.60 36.76
C ASN A 312 -9.57 -17.67 36.36
N ASP A 313 -9.35 -17.50 35.05
CA ASP A 313 -8.32 -16.59 34.53
C ASP A 313 -8.58 -15.12 34.93
N LEU A 314 -9.83 -14.65 34.92
CA LEU A 314 -10.18 -13.28 35.32
C LEU A 314 -10.10 -13.05 36.84
N ASN A 315 -10.16 -14.11 37.63
CA ASN A 315 -10.00 -14.08 39.09
C ASN A 315 -8.56 -14.30 39.55
N ASP A 316 -7.66 -14.77 38.67
CA ASP A 316 -6.24 -14.88 38.96
C ASP A 316 -5.58 -13.48 39.01
N PRO A 317 -5.01 -13.06 40.17
CA PRO A 317 -4.32 -11.78 40.28
C PRO A 317 -3.10 -11.68 39.35
N PHE A 318 -2.41 -12.80 39.04
CA PHE A 318 -1.28 -12.81 38.12
C PHE A 318 -1.71 -12.51 36.68
N MET A 319 -2.92 -12.95 36.29
CA MET A 319 -3.47 -12.64 34.97
C MET A 319 -3.78 -11.15 34.82
N LYS A 320 -4.38 -10.51 35.83
CA LYS A 320 -4.62 -9.06 35.79
C LYS A 320 -3.30 -8.29 35.74
N LEU A 321 -2.32 -8.68 36.56
CA LEU A 321 -0.98 -8.10 36.56
C LEU A 321 -0.30 -8.23 35.19
N TYR A 322 -0.47 -9.36 34.51
CA TYR A 322 0.05 -9.59 33.18
C TYR A 322 -0.52 -8.62 32.14
N PHE A 323 -1.84 -8.39 32.12
CA PHE A 323 -2.44 -7.41 31.21
C PHE A 323 -2.00 -5.97 31.53
N ILE A 324 -1.80 -5.63 32.81
CA ILE A 324 -1.24 -4.33 33.23
C ILE A 324 0.20 -4.17 32.72
N PHE A 325 1.03 -5.21 32.84
CA PHE A 325 2.39 -5.21 32.29
C PHE A 325 2.36 -4.99 30.76
N LEU A 326 1.46 -5.67 30.04
CA LEU A 326 1.26 -5.44 28.62
C LEU A 326 0.85 -3.99 28.34
N GLN A 327 -0.14 -3.45 29.05
CA GLN A 327 -0.56 -2.05 28.90
C GLN A 327 0.60 -1.07 29.05
N TRP A 328 1.59 -1.37 29.91
CA TRP A 328 2.78 -0.54 30.10
C TRP A 328 3.84 -0.71 28.99
N VAL A 329 4.09 -1.93 28.52
CA VAL A 329 5.16 -2.20 27.53
C VAL A 329 4.72 -2.00 26.08
N LEU A 330 3.48 -2.37 25.74
CA LEU A 330 2.94 -2.30 24.38
C LEU A 330 3.04 -0.89 23.76
N PRO A 331 2.79 0.23 24.50
CA PRO A 331 2.94 1.59 23.98
C PRO A 331 4.34 1.90 23.46
N LYS A 332 5.40 1.34 24.05
CA LYS A 332 6.79 1.57 23.59
C LYS A 332 6.98 1.07 22.16
N PHE A 333 6.45 -0.11 21.86
CA PHE A 333 6.46 -0.71 20.53
C PHE A 333 5.51 0.01 19.55
N VAL A 334 4.31 0.39 20.01
CA VAL A 334 3.34 1.13 19.19
C VAL A 334 3.91 2.48 18.78
N ASN A 335 4.46 3.25 19.71
CA ASN A 335 5.04 4.57 19.46
C ASN A 335 6.24 4.49 18.50
N LEU A 336 7.09 3.47 18.63
CA LEU A 336 8.21 3.27 17.73
C LEU A 336 7.73 2.90 16.32
N ASN A 337 6.74 2.01 16.20
CA ASN A 337 6.16 1.66 14.91
C ASN A 337 5.47 2.87 14.25
N GLU A 338 4.70 3.63 15.03
CA GLU A 338 4.12 4.89 14.58
C GLU A 338 5.18 5.89 14.13
N TYR A 339 6.32 5.99 14.82
CA TYR A 339 7.40 6.87 14.41
C TYR A 339 7.94 6.51 13.01
N PHE A 340 8.10 5.23 12.71
CA PHE A 340 8.49 4.77 11.37
C PHE A 340 7.38 4.91 10.32
N GLN A 341 6.10 4.89 10.74
CA GLN A 341 4.95 5.06 9.85
C GLN A 341 4.52 6.51 9.62
N LYS A 342 4.84 7.41 10.55
CA LYS A 342 4.51 8.83 10.46
C LYS A 342 5.23 9.39 9.24
N LYS A 343 4.45 9.91 8.28
CA LYS A 343 4.98 10.73 7.19
C LYS A 343 5.73 11.88 7.88
N ARG A 344 7.06 11.83 7.89
CA ARG A 344 7.85 13.04 8.10
C ARG A 344 7.64 13.89 6.85
N ARG A 345 6.50 14.60 6.78
CA ARG A 345 6.35 15.82 6.00
C ARG A 345 7.41 16.77 6.56
N ARG A 346 8.65 16.68 6.07
CA ARG A 346 9.51 17.85 6.06
C ARG A 346 8.78 18.82 5.14
N ASN A 347 7.94 19.67 5.74
CA ASN A 347 7.44 20.89 5.12
C ASN A 347 8.68 21.67 4.67
N ASN A 348 9.12 21.46 3.43
CA ASN A 348 10.10 22.32 2.82
C ASN A 348 9.34 23.59 2.42
N ARG A 349 9.44 24.62 3.25
CA ARG A 349 9.09 26.03 2.96
C ARG A 349 9.90 26.62 1.79
N THR A 350 10.29 25.80 0.81
CA THR A 350 11.17 26.18 -0.32
C THR A 350 10.64 25.72 -1.67
N GLN A 351 9.47 25.07 -1.73
CA GLN A 351 8.83 24.71 -3.00
C GLN A 351 8.10 25.90 -3.66
N GLN A 352 7.91 27.02 -2.95
CA GLN A 352 7.31 28.25 -3.49
C GLN A 352 8.28 29.17 -4.25
N LYS A 353 9.56 28.81 -4.43
CA LYS A 353 10.54 29.70 -5.09
C LYS A 353 11.14 29.19 -6.40
N LYS A 354 10.62 28.10 -6.98
CA LYS A 354 11.07 27.58 -8.29
C LYS A 354 9.94 27.17 -9.24
N GLU A 355 8.79 27.82 -9.16
CA GLU A 355 7.79 27.82 -10.24
C GLU A 355 8.11 28.96 -11.23
N SER A 356 9.21 28.83 -11.98
CA SER A 356 9.46 29.72 -13.11
C SER A 356 10.29 29.10 -14.25
N ASN A 357 10.45 27.78 -14.28
CA ASN A 357 11.04 27.08 -15.43
C ASN A 357 10.29 25.75 -15.63
N LEU A 358 9.27 25.77 -16.49
CA LEU A 358 8.55 24.60 -16.97
C LEU A 358 9.48 23.76 -17.86
N SER A 359 10.17 22.78 -17.27
CA SER A 359 10.73 21.65 -18.04
C SER A 359 10.90 20.34 -17.25
N ARG A 360 10.73 20.32 -15.91
CA ARG A 360 10.75 19.06 -15.13
C ARG A 360 9.79 19.12 -13.96
N ALA A 361 8.54 18.74 -14.19
CA ALA A 361 7.61 18.42 -13.11
C ALA A 361 7.96 17.03 -12.57
N SER A 362 8.89 16.97 -11.61
CA SER A 362 9.15 15.76 -10.85
C SER A 362 7.94 15.47 -9.96
N VAL A 363 6.99 14.67 -10.46
CA VAL A 363 5.91 14.11 -9.65
C VAL A 363 6.56 13.14 -8.67
N VAL A 364 6.83 13.63 -7.46
CA VAL A 364 7.18 12.77 -6.33
C VAL A 364 5.90 12.02 -5.98
N LEU A 365 5.74 10.82 -6.55
CA LEU A 365 4.78 9.85 -6.05
C LEU A 365 5.13 9.62 -4.58
N HIS A 366 4.39 10.30 -3.69
CA HIS A 366 4.55 10.16 -2.27
C HIS A 366 4.13 8.74 -1.90
N GLY A 367 5.11 7.84 -1.90
CA GLY A 367 4.99 6.43 -1.61
C GLY A 367 3.87 6.19 -0.60
N THR A 368 2.80 5.60 -1.11
CA THR A 368 1.82 4.84 -0.35
C THR A 368 2.56 4.00 0.68
N LYS A 369 2.04 3.96 1.90
CA LYS A 369 2.58 3.22 3.07
C LYS A 369 3.16 1.86 2.68
N LEU A 370 4.44 1.85 2.35
CA LEU A 370 5.17 0.71 1.76
C LEU A 370 5.80 -0.19 2.82
N CYS A 371 5.30 -0.11 4.06
CA CYS A 371 5.93 -0.80 5.18
C CYS A 371 4.93 -1.44 6.14
N CYS A 372 3.63 -1.11 6.09
CA CYS A 372 2.73 -1.45 7.21
C CYS A 372 1.27 -1.75 6.86
N TYR A 373 0.93 -2.05 5.60
CA TYR A 373 -0.38 -2.62 5.26
C TYR A 373 -0.25 -4.06 4.78
N LYS A 374 0.10 -4.95 5.71
CA LYS A 374 -0.41 -6.32 5.73
C LYS A 374 -1.16 -6.56 7.02
#